data_AF-A0A178MJU7-F1
#
_entry.id   AF-A0A178MJU7-F1
#
_cell.length_a   1.000
_cell.length_b   1.000
_cell.length_c   1.000
_cell.angle_alpha   90.00
_cell.angle_beta   90.00
_cell.angle_gamma   90.00
#
_symmetry.space_group_name_H-M   'P 1'
#
loop_
_entity.id
_entity.type
_entity.pdbx_description
1 polymer ?
#
loop_
_entity_poly.entity_id
_entity_poly.type
_entity_poly.pdbx_seq_one_letter_code
_entity_poly.pdbx_strand_id
1 'polypeptide(L)'
;MPVTLAEVQQLAEQLTPAEQAQLIAHLARRLAETTLIEFPPIPGYSTEDVRSLAREALAVKLYAQGSVSAGWAAQTLGISRRAFLDLLGAYRVPEFDDQIDVAAEARHE
;
A
#
# COMPACT_ATOMS: atom_id res chain seq x y z
N MET A 1 -4.62 13.35 15.93
CA MET A 1 -5.41 14.48 15.41
C MET A 1 -4.87 14.83 14.03
N PRO A 2 -5.69 14.98 12.99
CA PRO A 2 -5.20 15.38 11.67
C PRO A 2 -4.72 16.84 11.71
N VAL A 3 -3.56 17.12 11.12
CA VAL A 3 -3.04 18.49 10.97
C VAL A 3 -3.83 19.18 9.87
N THR A 4 -4.30 20.40 10.11
CA THR A 4 -5.10 21.18 9.16
C THR A 4 -4.23 21.98 8.19
N LEU A 5 -4.76 22.29 7.01
CA LEU A 5 -4.05 23.09 6.00
C LEU A 5 -3.63 24.47 6.55
N ALA A 6 -4.45 25.05 7.42
CA ALA A 6 -4.17 26.33 8.08
C ALA A 6 -2.99 26.25 9.06
N GLU A 7 -2.90 25.17 9.85
CA GLU A 7 -1.77 24.96 10.76
C GLU A 7 -0.46 24.74 9.99
N VAL A 8 -0.51 24.03 8.85
CA VAL A 8 0.66 23.86 7.97
C VAL A 8 1.12 25.19 7.37
N GLN A 9 0.18 26.03 6.91
CA GLN A 9 0.50 27.35 6.37
C GLN A 9 1.10 28.27 7.43
N GLN A 10 0.52 28.28 8.64
CA GLN A 10 0.98 29.12 9.73
C GLN A 10 2.38 28.72 10.24
N LEU A 11 2.72 27.43 10.17
CA LEU A 11 4.09 26.93 10.42
C LEU A 11 5.04 27.29 9.28
N ALA A 12 4.59 27.25 8.02
CA ALA A 12 5.42 27.61 6.87
C ALA A 12 5.80 29.09 6.84
N GLU A 13 4.92 29.97 7.35
CA GLU A 13 5.18 31.42 7.47
C GLU A 13 6.24 31.77 8.53
N GLN A 14 6.53 30.87 9.47
CA GLN A 14 7.56 31.06 10.51
C GLN A 14 8.96 30.66 10.03
N LEU A 15 9.06 30.05 8.85
CA LEU A 15 10.33 29.60 8.27
C LEU A 15 11.02 30.74 7.50
N THR A 16 12.34 30.82 7.63
CA THR A 16 13.16 31.69 6.79
C THR A 16 13.12 31.22 5.33
N PRO A 17 13.40 32.11 4.34
CA PRO A 17 13.46 31.71 2.94
C PRO A 17 14.44 30.56 2.65
N ALA A 18 15.54 30.47 3.41
CA ALA A 18 16.50 29.39 3.30
C ALA A 18 15.93 28.04 3.79
N GLU A 19 15.20 28.04 4.91
CA GLU A 19 14.54 26.85 5.44
C GLU A 19 13.38 26.40 4.55
N GLN A 20 12.61 27.34 3.98
CA GLN A 20 11.59 27.03 2.99
C GLN A 20 12.19 26.35 1.74
N ALA A 21 13.30 26.87 1.23
CA ALA A 21 13.99 26.28 0.08
C ALA A 21 14.52 24.86 0.39
N GLN A 22 15.06 24.64 1.60
CA GLN A 22 15.50 23.32 2.05
C GLN A 22 14.33 22.35 2.21
N LEU A 23 13.20 22.80 2.76
CA LEU A 23 11.99 21.99 2.87
C LEU A 23 11.45 21.61 1.49
N ILE A 24 11.36 22.56 0.55
CA ILE A 24 10.93 22.31 -0.83
C ILE A 24 11.86 21.29 -1.49
N ALA A 25 13.18 21.45 -1.38
CA ALA A 25 14.14 20.51 -1.94
C ALA A 25 14.02 19.11 -1.32
N HIS A 26 13.80 19.03 0.00
CA HIS A 26 13.58 17.78 0.69
C HIS A 26 12.29 17.08 0.24
N LEU A 27 11.18 17.83 0.12
CA LEU A 27 9.90 17.33 -0.36
C LEU A 27 9.99 16.89 -1.82
N ALA A 28 10.61 17.69 -2.68
CA ALA A 28 10.83 17.34 -4.08
C ALA A 28 11.65 16.05 -4.22
N ARG A 29 12.70 15.88 -3.40
CA ARG A 29 13.48 14.64 -3.36
C ARG A 29 12.65 13.46 -2.86
N ARG A 30 11.88 13.62 -1.78
CA ARG A 30 10.96 12.59 -1.26
C ARG A 30 9.89 12.19 -2.29
N LEU A 31 9.38 13.14 -3.05
CA LEU A 31 8.45 12.87 -4.15
C LEU A 31 9.13 12.14 -5.30
N ALA A 32 10.37 12.49 -5.66
CA ALA A 32 11.14 11.82 -6.70
C ALA A 32 11.57 10.38 -6.31
N GLU A 33 11.83 10.13 -5.02
CA GLU A 33 12.08 8.78 -4.46
C GLU A 33 10.81 7.92 -4.42
N THR A 34 9.63 8.54 -4.52
CA THR A 34 8.35 7.86 -4.60
C THR A 34 8.04 7.60 -6.07
N THR A 35 8.57 6.51 -6.65
CA THR A 35 8.21 6.10 -8.01
C THR A 35 6.69 5.89 -8.09
N LEU A 36 5.99 6.86 -8.67
CA LEU A 36 4.57 6.75 -8.91
C LEU A 36 4.39 5.76 -10.07
N ILE A 37 3.83 4.58 -9.80
CA ILE A 37 3.48 3.64 -10.87
C ILE A 37 2.37 4.30 -11.67
N GLU A 38 2.70 4.75 -12.87
CA GLU A 38 1.72 5.20 -13.85
C GLU A 38 1.09 3.99 -14.52
N PHE A 39 -0.23 3.93 -14.51
CA PHE A 39 -0.98 2.92 -15.25
C PHE A 39 -1.47 3.51 -16.56
N PRO A 40 -1.35 2.79 -17.69
CA PRO A 40 -1.95 3.24 -18.94
C PRO A 40 -3.48 3.31 -18.78
N PRO A 41 -4.17 4.18 -19.53
CA PRO A 41 -5.63 4.22 -19.52
C PRO A 41 -6.19 2.89 -20.03
N ILE A 42 -7.00 2.23 -19.19
CA ILE A 42 -7.69 0.98 -19.55
C ILE A 42 -9.15 1.32 -19.89
N PRO A 43 -9.63 1.01 -21.10
CA PRO A 43 -11.01 1.27 -21.48
C PRO A 43 -12.00 0.66 -20.48
N GLY A 44 -12.94 1.46 -19.99
CA GLY A 44 -13.96 1.01 -19.04
C GLY A 44 -13.55 1.01 -17.57
N TYR A 45 -12.32 1.46 -17.23
CA TYR A 45 -11.84 1.56 -15.85
C TYR A 45 -11.41 2.98 -15.52
N SER A 46 -11.73 3.45 -14.31
CA SER A 46 -11.14 4.67 -13.78
C SER A 46 -9.72 4.41 -13.28
N THR A 47 -8.91 5.46 -13.16
CA THR A 47 -7.56 5.37 -12.57
C THR A 47 -7.58 4.78 -11.15
N GLU A 48 -8.62 5.07 -10.38
CA GLU A 48 -8.77 4.53 -9.03
C GLU A 48 -9.09 3.03 -9.05
N ASP A 49 -9.94 2.58 -9.98
CA ASP A 49 -10.24 1.15 -10.14
C ASP A 49 -8.98 0.36 -10.50
N VAL A 50 -8.17 0.89 -11.44
CA VAL A 50 -6.91 0.25 -11.85
C VAL A 50 -5.93 0.20 -10.68
N ARG A 51 -5.84 1.27 -9.88
CA ARG A 51 -4.98 1.32 -8.70
C ARG A 51 -5.43 0.30 -7.64
N SER A 52 -6.74 0.19 -7.41
CA SER A 52 -7.32 -0.78 -6.48
C SER A 52 -7.00 -2.21 -6.93
N LEU A 53 -7.27 -2.55 -8.19
CA LEU A 53 -6.97 -3.86 -8.78
C LEU A 53 -5.47 -4.20 -8.74
N ALA A 54 -4.61 -3.22 -8.99
CA ALA A 54 -3.17 -3.43 -8.95
C ALA A 54 -2.67 -3.73 -7.53
N ARG A 55 -3.20 -3.05 -6.51
CA ARG A 55 -2.87 -3.33 -5.11
C ARG A 55 -3.32 -4.72 -4.70
N GLU A 56 -4.55 -5.07 -5.07
CA GLU A 56 -5.13 -6.39 -4.82
C GLU A 56 -4.29 -7.51 -5.46
N ALA A 57 -4.01 -7.40 -6.76
CA ALA A 57 -3.22 -8.37 -7.50
C ALA A 57 -1.79 -8.51 -6.94
N LEU A 58 -1.16 -7.40 -6.52
CA LEU A 58 0.17 -7.42 -5.92
C LEU A 58 0.17 -8.15 -4.57
N ALA A 59 -0.79 -7.86 -3.69
CA ALA A 59 -0.91 -8.51 -2.39
C ALA A 59 -1.13 -10.02 -2.54
N VAL A 60 -2.02 -10.43 -3.45
CA VAL A 60 -2.24 -11.84 -3.77
C VAL A 60 -0.97 -12.49 -4.32
N LYS A 61 -0.25 -11.82 -5.22
CA LYS A 61 0.98 -12.38 -5.81
C LYS A 61 2.09 -12.57 -4.79
N LEU A 62 2.29 -11.61 -3.90
CA LEU A 62 3.29 -11.70 -2.83
C LEU A 62 2.95 -12.81 -1.83
N TYR A 63 1.66 -12.97 -1.50
CA TYR A 63 1.20 -14.09 -0.66
C TYR A 63 1.47 -15.44 -1.34
N ALA A 64 1.09 -15.59 -2.61
CA ALA A 64 1.31 -16.81 -3.38
C ALA A 64 2.80 -17.18 -3.53
N GLN A 65 3.70 -16.22 -3.37
CA GLN A 65 5.16 -16.43 -3.38
C GLN A 65 5.73 -16.71 -1.98
N GLY A 66 4.89 -16.81 -0.94
CA GLY A 66 5.32 -16.95 0.45
C GLY A 66 6.08 -15.74 1.00
N SER A 67 6.04 -14.60 0.29
CA SER A 67 6.80 -13.40 0.67
C SER A 67 6.11 -12.60 1.78
N VAL A 68 4.78 -12.76 1.92
CA VAL A 68 3.99 -12.12 2.97
C VAL A 68 2.94 -13.10 3.50
N SER A 69 2.50 -12.90 4.74
CA SER A 69 1.41 -13.69 5.32
C SER A 69 0.03 -13.21 4.86
N ALA A 70 -0.98 -14.07 4.99
CA ALA A 70 -2.37 -13.69 4.71
C ALA A 70 -2.86 -12.53 5.59
N GLY A 71 -2.42 -12.48 6.85
CA GLY A 71 -2.74 -11.37 7.76
C GLY A 71 -2.16 -10.03 7.29
N TRP A 72 -0.90 -10.03 6.83
CA TRP A 72 -0.25 -8.81 6.31
C TRP A 72 -0.93 -8.32 5.03
N ALA A 73 -1.27 -9.23 4.11
CA ALA A 73 -1.93 -8.90 2.87
C ALA A 73 -3.35 -8.33 3.11
N ALA A 74 -4.13 -8.94 4.00
CA ALA A 74 -5.46 -8.45 4.38
C ALA A 74 -5.40 -7.06 5.01
N GLN A 75 -4.46 -6.82 5.93
CA GLN A 75 -4.26 -5.51 6.55
C GLN A 75 -3.90 -4.43 5.52
N THR A 76 -3.02 -4.75 4.57
CA THR A 76 -2.61 -3.84 3.50
C THR A 76 -3.76 -3.45 2.57
N LEU A 77 -4.70 -4.37 2.35
CA LEU A 77 -5.92 -4.14 1.56
C LEU A 77 -7.07 -3.53 2.37
N GLY A 78 -6.93 -3.41 3.70
CA GLY A 78 -7.99 -2.90 4.57
C GLY A 78 -9.20 -3.82 4.68
N ILE A 79 -9.03 -5.13 4.47
CA ILE A 79 -10.10 -6.14 4.54
C ILE A 79 -9.82 -7.14 5.67
N SER A 80 -10.83 -7.94 6.02
CA SER A 80 -10.63 -9.02 7.00
C SER A 80 -9.75 -10.14 6.43
N ARG A 81 -9.03 -10.87 7.30
CA ARG A 81 -8.24 -12.06 6.90
C ARG A 81 -9.11 -13.08 6.15
N ARG A 82 -10.34 -13.31 6.60
CA ARG A 82 -11.28 -14.21 5.94
C ARG A 82 -11.63 -13.73 4.52
N ALA A 83 -11.95 -12.45 4.36
CA ALA A 83 -12.23 -11.88 3.05
C ALA A 83 -11.02 -11.97 2.10
N PHE A 84 -9.81 -11.86 2.63
CA PHE A 84 -8.59 -12.09 1.83
C PHE A 84 -8.45 -13.56 1.41
N LEU A 85 -8.75 -14.53 2.26
CA LEU A 85 -8.73 -15.95 1.87
C LEU A 85 -9.79 -16.25 0.80
N ASP A 86 -11.01 -15.69 0.95
CA ASP A 86 -12.07 -15.80 -0.06
C ASP A 86 -11.61 -15.20 -1.41
N LEU A 87 -10.82 -14.11 -1.38
CA LEU A 87 -10.25 -13.45 -2.57
C LEU A 87 -9.26 -14.35 -3.32
N LEU A 88 -8.48 -15.19 -2.63
CA LEU A 88 -7.51 -16.08 -3.27
C LEU A 88 -8.17 -17.03 -4.28
N GLY A 89 -9.40 -17.47 -3.98
CA GLY A 89 -10.20 -18.28 -4.89
C GLY A 89 -10.49 -17.59 -6.23
N ALA A 90 -10.77 -16.28 -6.21
CA ALA A 90 -10.99 -15.50 -7.45
C ALA A 90 -9.73 -15.40 -8.32
N TYR A 91 -8.55 -15.35 -7.68
CA TYR A 91 -7.25 -15.32 -8.35
C TYR A 91 -6.67 -16.70 -8.65
N ARG A 92 -7.38 -17.79 -8.32
CA ARG A 92 -6.93 -19.18 -8.46
C ARG A 92 -5.61 -19.47 -7.75
N VAL A 93 -5.39 -18.81 -6.60
CA VAL A 93 -4.28 -19.09 -5.71
C VAL A 93 -4.77 -20.06 -4.63
N PRO A 94 -4.07 -21.19 -4.38
CA PRO A 94 -4.42 -22.07 -3.28
C PRO A 94 -4.37 -21.32 -1.94
N GLU A 95 -5.41 -21.49 -1.12
CA GLU A 95 -5.51 -20.90 0.23
C GLU A 95 -4.52 -21.54 1.23
N PHE A 96 -3.99 -22.70 0.88
CA PHE A 96 -3.02 -23.46 1.65
C PHE A 96 -1.91 -23.89 0.70
N ASP A 97 -0.68 -23.51 1.03
CA ASP A 97 0.50 -24.19 0.53
C ASP A 97 0.72 -25.40 1.44
N ASP A 98 0.79 -26.59 0.85
CA ASP A 98 1.06 -27.85 1.55
C ASP A 98 2.41 -27.84 2.30
N GLN A 99 3.22 -26.79 2.12
CA GLN A 99 4.49 -26.55 2.78
C GLN A 99 4.44 -25.50 3.93
N ILE A 100 3.28 -24.94 4.28
CA ILE A 100 3.19 -23.96 5.38
C ILE A 100 3.48 -24.63 6.74
N ASP A 101 4.51 -24.13 7.42
CA ASP A 101 4.75 -24.45 8.84
C ASP A 101 3.73 -23.72 9.71
N VAL A 102 2.62 -24.41 9.98
CA VAL A 102 1.50 -23.97 10.82
C VAL A 102 1.98 -23.49 12.21
N ALA A 103 3.09 -24.01 12.72
CA ALA A 103 3.64 -23.62 14.01
C ALA A 103 4.38 -22.27 13.98
N ALA A 104 4.82 -21.80 12.81
CA ALA A 104 5.39 -20.46 12.64
C ALA A 104 4.28 -19.39 12.53
N GLU A 105 3.16 -19.72 11.88
CA GLU A 105 2.03 -18.80 11.70
C GLU A 105 1.32 -18.47 13.02
N ALA A 106 1.18 -19.44 13.92
CA ALA A 106 0.57 -19.25 15.24
C ALA A 106 1.39 -18.35 16.19
N ARG A 107 2.64 -18.03 15.84
CA ARG A 107 3.51 -17.14 16.65
C ARG A 107 3.39 -15.66 16.27
N HIS A 108 2.62 -15.33 15.23
CA HIS A 108 2.44 -13.96 14.74
C HIS A 108 1.03 -13.40 15.02
N GLU A 109 0.33 -13.92 16.03
CA GLU A 109 -0.92 -13.36 16.57
C GLU A 109 -0.66 -12.22 17.58
#